data_AF-A0A920QJB4-F1
#
_entry.id   AF-A0A920QJB4-F1
#
_cell.length_a   1.000
_cell.length_b   1.000
_cell.length_c   1.000
_cell.angle_alpha   90.00
_cell.angle_beta   90.00
_cell.angle_gamma   90.00
#
_symmetry.space_group_name_H-M   'P 1'
#
loop_
_entity.id
_entity.type
_entity.pdbx_description
1 polymer ?
#
loop_
_entity_poly.entity_id
_entity_poly.type
_entity_poly.pdbx_seq_one_letter_code
_entity_poly.pdbx_strand_id
1 'polypeptide(L)'
;MFPVQEKTSLAFDTIFAEGQARYLESLSTYARRFLGRMDKAPVDTIDGLSPAIAINQKSTGRNPRSTVATTTEIYDYLRLYMHASEKHIVPKQENLL
;
A
#
# COMPACT_ATOMS: atom_id res chain seq x y z
N MET A 1 21.90 10.41 -23.80
CA MET A 1 21.24 9.28 -23.10
C MET A 1 21.61 9.39 -21.63
N PHE A 2 20.72 9.91 -20.78
CA PHE A 2 21.01 10.12 -19.36
C PHE A 2 21.24 8.78 -18.62
N PRO A 3 22.17 8.70 -17.66
CA PRO A 3 22.47 7.50 -16.89
C PRO A 3 21.25 7.06 -16.06
N VAL A 4 21.08 5.75 -15.86
CA VAL A 4 19.93 5.15 -15.15
C VAL A 4 19.79 5.68 -13.71
N GLN A 5 20.89 6.07 -13.06
CA GLN A 5 20.90 6.63 -11.71
C GLN A 5 20.15 7.97 -11.63
N GLU A 6 20.35 8.86 -12.60
CA GLU A 6 19.67 10.17 -12.63
C GLU A 6 18.17 10.03 -12.86
N LYS A 7 17.75 9.03 -13.65
CA LYS A 7 16.33 8.78 -13.93
C LYS A 7 15.58 8.28 -12.70
N THR A 8 16.19 7.34 -11.98
CA THR A 8 15.61 6.78 -10.75
C THR A 8 15.53 7.83 -9.66
N SER A 9 16.57 8.66 -9.51
CA SER A 9 16.56 9.73 -8.50
C SER A 9 15.48 10.78 -8.80
N LEU A 10 15.37 11.25 -10.05
CA LEU A 10 14.29 12.16 -10.42
C LEU A 10 12.89 11.55 -10.20
N ALA A 11 12.71 10.27 -10.53
CA ALA A 11 11.42 9.60 -10.39
C ALA A 11 11.01 9.39 -8.92
N PHE A 12 11.90 8.85 -8.09
CA PHE A 12 11.57 8.45 -6.72
C PHE A 12 11.85 9.55 -5.69
N ASP A 13 13.01 10.21 -5.78
CA ASP A 13 13.43 11.18 -4.76
C ASP A 13 12.77 12.55 -4.97
N THR A 14 12.39 12.86 -6.22
CA THR A 14 11.75 14.13 -6.56
C THR A 14 10.25 13.99 -6.81
N ILE A 15 9.84 13.32 -7.89
CA ILE A 15 8.44 13.31 -8.33
C ILE A 15 7.55 12.55 -7.34
N PHE A 16 7.95 11.34 -6.95
CA PHE A 16 7.19 10.53 -6.01
C PHE A 16 7.14 11.16 -4.61
N ALA A 17 8.27 11.62 -4.07
CA ALA A 17 8.31 12.24 -2.76
C ALA A 17 7.40 13.47 -2.68
N GLU A 18 7.45 14.36 -3.68
CA GLU A 18 6.62 15.56 -3.72
C GLU A 18 5.13 15.24 -3.94
N GLY A 19 4.82 14.29 -4.84
CA GLY A 19 3.44 13.86 -5.08
C GLY A 19 2.81 13.19 -3.85
N GLN A 20 3.58 12.42 -3.09
CA GLN A 20 3.12 11.79 -1.85
C GLN A 20 2.98 12.81 -0.71
N ALA A 21 3.94 13.73 -0.55
CA ALA A 21 3.87 14.79 0.46
C ALA A 21 2.63 15.68 0.28
N ARG A 22 2.34 16.11 -0.96
CA ARG A 22 1.13 16.90 -1.27
C ARG A 22 -0.15 16.14 -1.01
N TYR A 23 -0.21 14.86 -1.34
CA TYR A 23 -1.37 14.03 -1.04
C TYR A 23 -1.63 13.96 0.47
N LEU A 24 -0.58 13.76 1.28
CA LEU A 24 -0.70 13.78 2.75
C LEU A 24 -1.10 15.15 3.31
N GLU A 25 -0.63 16.24 2.71
CA GLU A 25 -1.03 17.61 3.09
C GLU A 25 -2.53 17.87 2.85
N SER A 26 -3.12 17.21 1.86
CA SER A 26 -4.56 17.31 1.56
C SER A 26 -5.46 16.58 2.57
N LEU A 27 -4.90 15.69 3.39
CA LEU A 27 -5.65 14.93 4.39
C LEU A 27 -5.99 15.77 5.62
N SER A 28 -6.95 15.29 6.41
CA SER A 28 -7.36 15.94 7.65
C SER A 28 -6.22 16.09 8.65
N THR A 29 -6.28 17.10 9.51
CA THR A 29 -5.31 17.33 10.59
C THR A 29 -5.16 16.11 11.50
N TYR A 30 -6.25 15.34 11.68
CA TYR A 30 -6.24 14.10 12.44
C TYR A 30 -5.45 12.98 11.74
N ALA A 31 -5.69 12.77 10.45
CA ALA A 31 -4.96 11.77 9.66
C ALA A 31 -3.45 12.06 9.62
N ARG A 32 -3.08 13.34 9.51
CA ARG A 32 -1.67 13.78 9.51
C ARG A 32 -0.93 13.49 10.82
N ARG A 33 -1.63 13.39 11.96
CA ARG A 33 -0.99 13.01 13.24
C ARG A 33 -0.50 11.56 13.23
N PHE A 34 -1.22 10.66 12.55
CA PHE A 34 -0.88 9.24 12.48
C PHE A 34 0.14 8.91 11.39
N LEU A 35 0.05 9.60 10.25
CA LEU A 35 0.87 9.31 9.07
C LEU A 35 2.25 9.99 9.12
N GLY A 36 2.46 10.93 10.04
CA GLY A 36 3.69 11.73 10.12
C GLY A 36 3.76 12.82 9.04
N ARG A 37 4.75 13.70 9.16
CA ARG A 37 5.10 14.63 8.08
C ARG A 37 6.07 13.94 7.13
N MET A 38 5.76 13.93 5.85
CA MET A 38 6.75 13.63 4.83
C MET A 38 7.55 14.89 4.50
N ASP A 39 8.87 14.72 4.36
CA ASP A 39 9.74 15.78 3.89
C ASP A 39 9.51 16.03 2.38
N LYS A 40 9.46 17.29 2.00
CA LYS A 40 9.36 17.69 0.59
C LYS A 40 10.69 17.48 -0.12
N ALA A 41 10.63 17.23 -1.42
CA ALA A 41 11.83 17.14 -2.23
C ALA A 41 12.54 18.51 -2.32
N PRO A 42 13.89 18.56 -2.46
CA PRO A 42 14.64 19.80 -2.59
C PRO A 42 14.48 20.39 -4.00
N VAL A 43 13.31 20.94 -4.30
CA VAL A 43 12.96 21.55 -5.60
C VAL A 43 12.42 22.95 -5.42
N ASP A 44 12.67 23.82 -6.40
CA ASP A 44 12.21 25.21 -6.34
C ASP A 44 10.67 25.28 -6.44
N THR A 45 10.11 24.74 -7.52
CA THR A 45 8.66 24.64 -7.74
C THR A 45 8.33 23.48 -8.66
N ILE A 46 7.26 22.75 -8.36
CA ILE A 46 6.64 21.79 -9.28
C ILE A 46 5.14 22.04 -9.25
N ASP A 47 4.49 22.20 -10.39
CA ASP A 47 3.03 22.33 -10.47
C ASP A 47 2.42 21.18 -11.27
N GLY A 48 1.13 20.92 -11.06
CA GLY A 48 0.40 19.89 -11.82
C GLY A 48 0.70 18.44 -11.40
N LEU A 49 1.28 18.20 -10.22
CA LEU A 49 1.47 16.85 -9.70
C LEU A 49 0.16 16.25 -9.19
N SER A 50 -0.20 15.10 -9.76
CA SER A 50 -1.20 14.19 -9.20
C SER A 50 -0.64 13.44 -8.00
N PRO A 51 -1.50 12.87 -7.12
CA PRO A 51 -1.06 11.93 -6.09
C PRO A 51 -0.20 10.81 -6.70
N ALA A 52 0.98 10.58 -6.12
CA ALA A 52 1.96 9.64 -6.66
C ALA A 52 2.00 8.33 -5.86
N ILE A 53 2.14 7.21 -6.58
CA ILE A 53 2.33 5.87 -5.99
C ILE A 53 3.58 5.25 -6.63
N ALA A 54 4.54 4.85 -5.79
CA ALA A 54 5.74 4.16 -6.22
C ALA A 54 5.50 2.65 -6.31
N ILE A 55 5.86 2.05 -7.46
CA ILE A 55 5.90 0.59 -7.64
C ILE A 55 7.37 0.21 -7.81
N ASN A 56 7.95 -0.40 -6.78
CA ASN A 56 9.33 -0.88 -6.79
C ASN A 56 9.42 -2.33 -6.32
N GLN A 57 10.53 -3.00 -6.65
CA GLN A 57 10.82 -4.37 -6.20
C GLN A 57 11.33 -4.41 -4.76
N LYS A 58 10.76 -3.60 -3.86
CA LYS A 58 11.13 -3.66 -2.44
C LYS A 58 10.50 -4.92 -1.84
N SER A 59 11.31 -5.73 -1.16
CA SER A 59 10.82 -6.94 -0.49
C SER A 59 9.71 -6.56 0.48
N THR A 60 8.52 -7.11 0.26
CA THR A 60 7.40 -7.00 1.21
C THR A 60 7.79 -7.71 2.51
N GLY A 61 7.41 -7.15 3.66
CA GLY A 61 7.81 -7.66 4.96
C GLY A 61 7.51 -9.16 5.12
N ARG A 62 8.46 -9.92 5.66
CA ARG A 62 8.30 -11.36 5.93
C ARG A 62 7.37 -11.57 7.13
N ASN A 63 6.07 -11.55 6.90
CA ASN A 63 5.10 -12.07 7.86
C ASN A 63 4.73 -13.51 7.43
N PRO A 64 4.96 -14.54 8.26
CA PRO A 64 4.66 -15.93 7.89
C PRO A 64 3.17 -16.20 7.64
N ARG A 65 2.27 -15.30 8.05
CA ARG A 65 0.83 -15.38 7.75
C ARG A 65 0.43 -14.67 6.45
N SER A 66 1.33 -13.92 5.83
CA SER A 66 1.06 -13.24 4.57
C SER A 66 1.27 -14.21 3.41
N THR A 67 0.24 -14.35 2.59
CA THR A 67 0.24 -15.13 1.35
C THR A 67 -0.02 -14.22 0.16
N VAL A 68 0.14 -14.73 -1.06
CA VAL A 68 -0.23 -13.98 -2.28
C VAL A 68 -1.69 -13.50 -2.20
N ALA A 69 -2.58 -14.36 -1.70
CA ALA A 69 -4.02 -14.06 -1.60
C ALA A 69 -4.34 -12.94 -0.59
N THR A 70 -3.52 -12.75 0.46
CA THR A 70 -3.68 -11.61 1.39
C THR A 70 -3.09 -10.33 0.82
N THR A 71 -2.05 -10.40 -0.01
CA THR A 71 -1.43 -9.22 -0.63
C THR A 71 -2.31 -8.63 -1.74
N THR A 72 -3.02 -9.49 -2.48
CA THR A 72 -3.92 -9.07 -3.56
C THR A 72 -5.35 -8.80 -3.08
N GLU A 73 -5.60 -8.89 -1.77
CA GLU A 73 -6.93 -8.75 -1.15
C GLU A 73 -7.98 -9.80 -1.58
N ILE A 74 -7.64 -10.72 -2.50
CA ILE A 74 -8.53 -11.79 -2.98
C ILE A 74 -9.09 -12.62 -1.80
N TYR A 75 -8.26 -12.86 -0.79
CA TYR A 75 -8.68 -13.62 0.38
C TYR A 75 -9.79 -12.93 1.18
N ASP A 76 -9.82 -11.59 1.21
CA ASP A 76 -10.86 -10.81 1.89
C ASP A 76 -12.18 -10.88 1.12
N TYR A 77 -12.14 -10.77 -0.21
CA TYR A 77 -13.31 -11.01 -1.07
C TYR A 77 -13.86 -12.42 -0.92
N LEU A 78 -12.98 -13.43 -0.86
CA LEU A 78 -13.38 -14.82 -0.64
C LEU A 78 -14.06 -15.00 0.72
N ARG A 79 -13.54 -14.39 1.78
CA ARG A 79 -14.19 -14.43 3.11
C ARG A 79 -15.58 -13.82 3.06
N LEU A 80 -15.74 -12.64 2.44
CA LEU A 80 -17.03 -12.00 2.28
C LEU A 80 -18.01 -12.92 1.52
N TYR A 81 -17.56 -13.51 0.40
CA TYR A 81 -18.37 -14.42 -0.40
C TYR A 81 -18.75 -15.70 0.35
N MET A 82 -17.82 -16.32 1.08
CA MET A 82 -18.09 -17.53 1.87
C MET A 82 -19.04 -17.24 3.04
N HIS A 83 -18.93 -16.08 3.68
CA HIS A 83 -19.88 -15.65 4.69
C HIS A 83 -21.28 -15.40 4.10
N ALA A 84 -21.36 -14.75 2.95
CA ALA A 84 -22.64 -14.47 2.28
C ALA A 84 -23.32 -15.73 1.71
N SER A 85 -22.56 -16.79 1.39
CA SER A 85 -23.08 -18.02 0.78
C SER A 85 -23.59 -19.07 1.78
N GLU A 86 -23.69 -18.72 3.07
CA GLU A 86 -24.45 -19.42 4.13
C GLU A 86 -24.27 -20.96 4.25
N LYS A 87 -23.13 -21.52 3.81
CA LYS A 87 -22.83 -22.93 4.07
C LYS A 87 -22.13 -23.09 5.42
N HIS A 88 -22.91 -23.01 6.49
CA HIS A 88 -22.44 -23.37 7.84
C HIS A 88 -22.35 -24.89 7.96
N ILE A 89 -21.20 -25.45 7.57
CA ILE A 89 -20.91 -26.88 7.76
C ILE A 89 -20.33 -27.04 9.16
N VAL A 90 -21.11 -27.65 10.05
CA VAL A 90 -20.64 -28.02 11.38
C VAL A 90 -19.68 -29.21 11.25
N PRO A 91 -18.44 -29.13 11.76
CA PRO A 91 -17.55 -30.27 11.76
C PRO A 91 -18.18 -31.40 12.57
N LYS A 92 -18.26 -32.59 11.97
CA LYS A 92 -18.79 -33.79 12.63
C LYS A 92 -17.86 -34.10 13.81
N GLN A 93 -18.37 -34.02 15.04
CA GLN A 93 -17.63 -34.57 16.17
C GLN A 93 -17.61 -36.09 15.99
N GLU A 94 -16.48 -36.64 15.57
CA GLU A 94 -16.21 -38.05 15.80
C GLU A 94 -16.11 -38.23 17.31
N ASN A 95 -17.17 -38.79 17.89
CA ASN A 95 -17.17 -39.24 19.28
C ASN A 95 -15.96 -40.16 19.46
N LEU A 96 -14.98 -39.71 20.24
CA LEU A 96 -14.03 -40.61 20.88
C LEU A 96 -14.83 -41.46 21.86
N LEU A 97 -15.05 -42.73 21.51
CA LEU A 97 -15.21 -43.81 22.48
C LEU A 97 -13.83 -44.27 22.95
#